data_AF-A0A3P3TA17-F1
#
_entry.id   AF-A0A3P3TA17-F1
#
_cell.length_a   1.000
_cell.length_b   1.000
_cell.length_c   1.000
_cell.angle_alpha   90.00
_cell.angle_beta   90.00
_cell.angle_gamma   90.00
#
_symmetry.space_group_name_H-M   'P 1'
#
loop_
_entity.id
_entity.type
_entity.pdbx_description
1 polymer ?
#
loop_
_entity_poly.entity_id
_entity_poly.type
_entity_poly.pdbx_seq_one_letter_code
_entity_poly.pdbx_strand_id
1 'polypeptide(L)'
;MELGKFKKVVEEYSKFYVVIGDDEIIHNVLDKCSINDDELSALAKYLANEFERTSNEGDMELNEIIEQLQYGVNFIFEAKEKGFQVYFKSKYIEQIM
;
A
#
# COMPACT_ATOMS: atom_id res chain seq x y z
N MET A 1 12.19 13.04 5.62
CA MET A 1 13.02 11.84 5.33
C MET A 1 12.18 10.59 5.02
N GLU A 2 10.87 10.56 5.33
CA GLU A 2 10.01 9.37 5.18
C GLU A 2 9.57 9.08 3.74
N LEU A 3 9.38 10.10 2.89
CA LEU A 3 8.94 9.95 1.50
C LEU A 3 9.85 9.05 0.65
N GLY A 4 11.17 9.10 0.86
CA GLY A 4 12.11 8.23 0.14
C GLY A 4 11.98 6.75 0.52
N LYS A 5 11.54 6.47 1.75
CA LYS A 5 11.33 5.11 2.25
C LYS A 5 10.07 4.49 1.66
N PHE A 6 8.97 5.23 1.61
CA PHE A 6 7.72 4.73 1.01
C PHE A 6 7.82 4.55 -0.51
N LYS A 7 8.51 5.45 -1.20
CA LYS A 7 8.84 5.27 -2.62
C LYS A 7 9.61 3.97 -2.86
N LYS A 8 10.57 3.67 -1.99
CA LYS A 8 11.34 2.43 -2.06
C LYS A 8 10.48 1.17 -1.86
N VAL A 9 9.41 1.24 -1.05
CA VAL A 9 8.46 0.11 -0.90
C VAL A 9 7.83 -0.21 -2.27
N VAL A 10 7.34 0.80 -2.99
CA VAL A 10 6.75 0.61 -4.32
C VAL A 10 7.78 0.08 -5.32
N GLU A 11 9.00 0.65 -5.31
CA GLU A 11 10.11 0.21 -6.18
C GLU A 11 10.60 -1.21 -5.89
N GLU A 12 10.55 -1.65 -4.64
CA GLU A 12 10.91 -3.03 -4.28
C GLU A 12 9.78 -3.99 -4.61
N TYR A 13 8.52 -3.59 -4.38
CA TYR A 13 7.36 -4.42 -4.70
C TYR A 13 7.17 -4.62 -6.21
N SER A 14 7.46 -3.60 -7.04
CA SER A 14 7.36 -3.68 -8.51
C SER A 14 8.32 -4.70 -9.15
N LYS A 15 9.33 -5.19 -8.43
CA LYS A 15 10.25 -6.23 -8.91
C LYS A 15 9.63 -7.63 -8.90
N PHE A 16 8.50 -7.80 -8.21
CA PHE A 16 7.80 -9.07 -8.10
C PHE A 16 6.65 -9.12 -9.09
N TYR A 17 6.55 -10.22 -9.82
CA TYR A 17 5.37 -10.51 -10.64
C TYR A 17 4.33 -11.19 -9.76
N VAL A 18 3.56 -10.40 -9.00
CA VAL A 18 2.59 -10.92 -8.03
C VAL A 18 1.24 -11.10 -8.70
N VAL A 19 0.75 -12.34 -8.73
CA VAL A 19 -0.64 -12.64 -9.05
C VAL A 19 -1.42 -12.61 -7.74
N ILE A 20 -1.85 -11.41 -7.31
CA ILE A 20 -2.75 -11.09 -6.18
C ILE A 20 -2.57 -11.94 -4.90
N GLY A 21 -2.21 -11.29 -3.78
CA GLY A 21 -2.40 -11.87 -2.44
C GLY A 21 -1.22 -12.68 -1.90
N ASP A 22 0.01 -12.39 -2.33
CA ASP A 22 1.20 -12.94 -1.70
C ASP A 22 1.62 -12.05 -0.51
N ASP A 23 0.97 -12.27 0.63
CA ASP A 23 1.23 -11.55 1.89
C ASP A 23 2.69 -11.68 2.33
N GLU A 24 3.36 -12.80 2.00
CA GLU A 24 4.76 -13.04 2.32
C GLU A 24 5.67 -12.06 1.57
N ILE A 25 5.40 -11.80 0.29
CA ILE A 25 6.15 -10.80 -0.49
C ILE A 25 6.00 -9.41 0.13
N ILE A 26 4.79 -9.05 0.54
CA ILE A 26 4.52 -7.72 1.11
C ILE A 26 5.26 -7.58 2.44
N HIS A 27 5.19 -8.57 3.32
CA HIS A 27 5.96 -8.59 4.56
C HIS A 27 7.47 -8.47 4.31
N ASN A 28 8.00 -9.24 3.36
CA ASN A 28 9.43 -9.18 3.00
C ASN A 28 9.85 -7.81 2.48
N VAL A 29 9.01 -7.15 1.68
CA VAL A 29 9.28 -5.79 1.16
C VAL A 29 9.24 -4.76 2.29
N LEU A 30 8.24 -4.83 3.18
CA LEU A 30 8.13 -3.94 4.33
C LEU A 30 9.36 -4.08 5.24
N ASP A 31 9.77 -5.30 5.57
CA ASP A 31 10.96 -5.58 6.38
C ASP A 31 12.24 -5.08 5.70
N LYS A 32 12.40 -5.32 4.39
CA LYS A 32 13.54 -4.83 3.60
C LYS A 32 13.62 -3.30 3.55
N CYS A 33 12.47 -2.64 3.57
CA CYS A 33 12.36 -1.18 3.64
C CYS A 33 12.35 -0.67 5.08
N SER A 34 12.47 -1.55 6.07
CA SER A 34 12.44 -1.25 7.51
C SER A 34 11.19 -0.50 7.94
N ILE A 35 10.05 -0.78 7.31
CA ILE A 35 8.75 -0.22 7.66
C ILE A 35 8.26 -0.87 8.95
N ASN A 36 8.07 -0.05 9.98
CA ASN A 36 7.52 -0.50 11.25
C ASN A 36 5.99 -0.37 11.25
N ASP A 37 5.34 -1.01 12.22
CA ASP A 37 3.87 -1.06 12.31
C ASP A 37 3.21 0.31 12.49
N ASP A 38 3.88 1.22 13.21
CA ASP A 38 3.45 2.61 13.39
C ASP A 38 3.51 3.43 12.10
N GLU A 39 4.36 3.02 11.15
CA GLU A 39 4.51 3.67 9.84
C GLU A 39 3.49 3.16 8.80
N LEU A 40 2.80 2.05 9.04
CA LEU A 40 1.84 1.46 8.10
C LEU A 40 0.72 2.44 7.72
N SER A 41 0.23 3.22 8.67
CA SER A 41 -0.81 4.23 8.42
C SER A 41 -0.33 5.36 7.48
N ALA A 42 0.95 5.75 7.60
CA ALA A 42 1.56 6.76 6.75
C ALA A 42 1.85 6.20 5.35
N LEU A 43 2.30 4.94 5.28
CA LEU A 43 2.49 4.21 4.03
C LEU A 43 1.17 4.07 3.26
N ALA A 44 0.08 3.68 3.93
CA ALA A 44 -1.24 3.57 3.30
C ALA A 44 -1.72 4.90 2.69
N LYS A 45 -1.48 6.03 3.37
CA LYS A 45 -1.79 7.36 2.82
C LYS A 45 -0.91 7.72 1.62
N TYR A 46 0.36 7.37 1.69
CA TYR A 46 1.29 7.57 0.57
C TYR A 46 0.83 6.80 -0.67
N LEU A 47 0.49 5.53 -0.51
CA LEU A 47 0.03 4.66 -1.60
C LEU A 47 -1.27 5.18 -2.21
N ALA A 48 -2.23 5.66 -1.40
CA ALA A 48 -3.45 6.29 -1.92
C ALA A 48 -3.15 7.53 -2.79
N ASN A 49 -2.24 8.40 -2.36
CA ASN A 49 -1.84 9.58 -3.15
C ASN A 49 -1.13 9.17 -4.45
N GLU A 50 -0.25 8.17 -4.41
CA GLU A 50 0.43 7.67 -5.59
C GLU A 50 -0.53 6.97 -6.56
N PHE A 51 -1.58 6.31 -6.06
CA PHE A 51 -2.62 5.73 -6.89
C PHE A 51 -3.37 6.81 -7.68
N GLU A 52 -3.79 7.89 -7.02
CA GLU A 52 -4.44 9.02 -7.71
C GLU A 52 -3.50 9.67 -8.74
N ARG A 53 -2.23 9.87 -8.37
CA ARG A 53 -1.22 10.45 -9.27
C ARG A 53 -1.05 9.59 -10.54
N THR A 54 -0.82 8.29 -10.38
CA THR A 54 -0.59 7.36 -11.49
C THR A 54 -1.82 7.15 -12.36
N SER A 55 -3.02 7.14 -11.76
CA SER A 55 -4.29 7.14 -12.49
C SER A 55 -4.43 8.37 -13.40
N ASN A 56 -4.06 9.56 -12.90
CA ASN A 56 -4.14 10.80 -13.67
C ASN A 56 -3.07 10.88 -14.77
N GLU A 57 -1.90 10.28 -14.54
CA GLU A 57 -0.80 10.20 -15.53
C GLU A 57 -1.04 9.13 -16.61
N GLY A 58 -2.00 8.22 -16.41
CA GLY A 58 -2.28 7.11 -17.33
C GLY A 58 -1.28 5.96 -17.23
N ASP A 59 -0.48 5.89 -16.15
CA ASP A 59 0.47 4.82 -15.88
C ASP A 59 -0.27 3.62 -15.26
N MET A 60 -0.94 2.85 -16.11
CA MET A 60 -1.78 1.72 -15.68
C MET A 60 -0.98 0.61 -14.99
N GLU A 61 0.26 0.35 -15.43
CA GLU A 61 1.12 -0.69 -14.85
C GLU A 61 1.50 -0.35 -13.41
N LEU A 62 2.00 0.87 -13.18
CA LEU A 62 2.33 1.30 -11.83
C LEU A 62 1.09 1.44 -10.95
N ASN A 63 -0.04 1.86 -11.52
CA ASN A 63 -1.30 1.99 -10.81
C ASN A 63 -1.79 0.64 -10.26
N GLU A 64 -1.71 -0.44 -11.05
CA GLU A 64 -2.04 -1.80 -10.61
C GLU A 64 -1.12 -2.29 -9.48
N ILE A 65 0.18 -2.01 -9.58
CA ILE A 65 1.17 -2.36 -8.55
C ILE A 65 0.84 -1.66 -7.22
N ILE A 66 0.54 -0.36 -7.27
CA ILE A 66 0.17 0.42 -6.09
C ILE A 66 -1.12 -0.10 -5.47
N GLU A 67 -2.12 -0.43 -6.30
CA GLU A 67 -3.38 -0.99 -5.83
C GLU A 67 -3.18 -2.31 -5.08
N GLN A 68 -2.41 -3.24 -5.64
CA GLN A 68 -2.11 -4.51 -4.99
C GLN A 68 -1.37 -4.33 -3.66
N LEU A 69 -0.37 -3.44 -3.63
CA LEU A 69 0.37 -3.14 -2.42
C LEU A 69 -0.53 -2.50 -1.35
N GLN A 70 -1.42 -1.59 -1.75
CA GLN A 70 -2.41 -0.98 -0.86
C GLN A 70 -3.31 -2.03 -0.23
N TYR A 71 -3.78 -3.02 -1.00
CA TYR A 71 -4.61 -4.10 -0.47
C TYR A 71 -3.89 -4.89 0.61
N GLY A 72 -2.66 -5.32 0.39
CA GLY A 72 -1.93 -6.10 1.40
C GLY A 72 -1.50 -5.27 2.61
N VAL A 73 -1.10 -4.01 2.44
CA VAL A 73 -0.81 -3.12 3.57
C VAL A 73 -2.05 -2.92 4.43
N ASN A 74 -3.22 -2.73 3.82
CA ASN A 74 -4.48 -2.65 4.54
C ASN A 74 -4.80 -3.95 5.26
N PHE A 75 -4.64 -5.11 4.61
CA PHE A 75 -4.84 -6.42 5.22
C PHE A 75 -3.98 -6.63 6.47
N ILE A 76 -2.68 -6.29 6.40
CA ILE A 76 -1.75 -6.35 7.53
C ILE A 76 -2.22 -5.43 8.67
N PHE A 77 -2.73 -4.25 8.33
CA PHE A 77 -3.27 -3.30 9.31
C PHE A 77 -4.48 -3.88 10.06
N GLU A 78 -5.46 -4.47 9.35
CA GLU A 78 -6.63 -5.10 10.00
C GLU A 78 -6.25 -6.34 10.81
N ALA A 79 -5.28 -7.14 10.34
CA ALA A 79 -4.82 -8.32 11.04
C ALA A 79 -4.12 -7.98 12.37
N LYS A 80 -3.49 -6.81 12.46
CA LYS A 80 -2.73 -6.36 13.64
C LYS A 80 -3.58 -5.64 14.69
N GLU A 81 -4.65 -4.95 14.30
CA GLU A 81 -5.55 -4.29 15.25
C GLU A 81 -6.75 -5.17 15.63
N LYS A 82 -6.72 -5.79 16.83
CA LYS A 82 -7.94 -6.35 17.45
C LYS A 82 -8.91 -5.22 17.79
N GLY A 83 -9.88 -4.94 16.93
CA GLY A 83 -11.03 -4.09 17.25
C GLY A 83 -11.39 -2.97 16.27
N PHE A 84 -10.78 -2.89 15.08
CA PHE A 84 -11.15 -1.90 14.06
C PHE A 84 -11.81 -2.54 12.83
N GLN A 85 -12.79 -1.83 12.28
CA GLN A 85 -13.59 -2.25 11.12
C GLN A 85 -13.02 -1.59 9.87
N VAL A 86 -12.45 -2.39 8.97
CA VAL A 86 -11.88 -1.88 7.73
C VAL A 86 -12.92 -1.86 6.63
N TYR A 87 -13.13 -0.65 6.11
CA TYR A 87 -14.09 -0.41 5.04
C TYR A 87 -13.39 -0.70 3.70
N PHE A 88 -13.45 -1.97 3.29
CA PHE A 88 -13.17 -2.32 1.90
C PHE A 88 -14.17 -1.61 0.99
N LYS A 89 -13.67 -0.77 0.07
CA LYS A 89 -14.00 -0.85 -1.36
C LYS A 89 -13.20 0.18 -2.16
N SER A 90 -12.47 -0.34 -3.14
CA SER A 90 -12.19 0.26 -4.45
C SER A 90 -12.67 1.71 -4.66
N LYS A 91 -11.71 2.61 -4.92
CA LYS A 91 -11.87 3.98 -5.43
C LYS A 91 -12.70 4.92 -4.53
N TYR A 92 -12.11 6.08 -4.24
CA TYR A 92 -12.67 7.23 -3.51
C TYR A 92 -12.69 7.09 -1.97
N ILE A 93 -11.74 7.80 -1.34
CA ILE A 93 -11.83 8.17 0.07
C ILE A 93 -12.76 9.38 0.14
N GLU A 94 -14.04 9.15 0.47
CA GLU A 94 -14.92 10.23 0.93
C GLU A 94 -14.83 10.36 2.46
N GLN A 95 -14.67 11.60 2.91
CA GLN A 95 -14.68 11.97 4.32
C GLN A 95 -16.11 11.86 4.85
N ILE A 96 -16.36 10.96 5.82
CA ILE A 96 -17.65 10.91 6.50
C ILE A 96 -17.73 12.11 7.47
N MET A 97 -18.68 13.01 7.20
CA MET A 97 -19.23 13.97 8.18
C MET A 97 -20.30 13.31 9.03
#